data_AF-A0A9D1FSL6-F1
#
_entry.id   AF-A0A9D1FSL6-F1
#
_cell.length_a   1.000
_cell.length_b   1.000
_cell.length_c   1.000
_cell.angle_alpha   90.00
_cell.angle_beta   90.00
_cell.angle_gamma   90.00
#
_symmetry.space_group_name_H-M   'P 1'
#
loop_
_entity.id
_entity.type
_entity.pdbx_description
1 polymer ?
#
loop_
_entity_poly.entity_id
_entity_poly.type
_entity_poly.pdbx_seq_one_letter_code
_entity_poly.pdbx_strand_id
1 'polypeptide(L)'
;MKWDQILIASDIDGTLLPGGREIPERNLSALRRFAEKGGRFTLATGRSIGSAGQFLDRLPVNAPAICLNGALLYDYKQQKVLESCPLAKEKAAPLLKQMYDRFPTLGMECFYQDSIGIVRRTSYIKNTKTPELYSFTDGVETACFAPWMKLFFGGDPALVQEAMAFAETLPHDGLRFVFSSENYLEILPSKTNKGKLLRKLAAYLGIPLEQVYAIGDFYNDEELLQAAGHAVVPANAPEQLQKQAELVVCSCTDGALADLVEYLEQLCSDCP
;
A
#
# COMPACT_ATOMS: atom_id res chain seq x y z
N MET A 1 -14.57 -13.28 -21.97
CA MET A 1 -14.30 -12.25 -20.94
C MET A 1 -14.08 -10.91 -21.63
N LYS A 2 -14.56 -9.78 -21.09
CA LYS A 2 -14.30 -8.45 -21.69
C LYS A 2 -13.23 -7.73 -20.89
N TRP A 3 -12.12 -7.38 -21.54
CA TRP A 3 -10.96 -6.74 -20.91
C TRP A 3 -11.30 -5.44 -20.18
N ASP A 4 -12.23 -4.65 -20.71
CA ASP A 4 -12.68 -3.38 -20.12
C ASP A 4 -13.45 -3.53 -18.81
N GLN A 5 -13.79 -4.76 -18.40
CA GLN A 5 -14.42 -5.08 -17.13
C GLN A 5 -13.44 -5.65 -16.10
N ILE A 6 -12.15 -5.80 -16.43
CA ILE A 6 -11.15 -6.39 -15.52
C ILE A 6 -10.38 -5.28 -14.82
N LEU A 7 -10.23 -5.41 -13.50
CA LEU A 7 -9.35 -4.56 -12.68
C LEU A 7 -8.23 -5.40 -12.09
N ILE A 8 -6.97 -5.02 -12.35
CA ILE A 8 -5.81 -5.49 -11.61
C ILE A 8 -5.43 -4.42 -10.59
N ALA A 9 -5.44 -4.77 -9.31
CA ALA A 9 -4.94 -3.94 -8.21
C ALA A 9 -3.69 -4.59 -7.60
N SER A 10 -2.56 -3.90 -7.67
CA SER A 10 -1.26 -4.46 -7.27
C SER A 10 -0.67 -3.71 -6.07
N ASP A 11 -0.17 -4.44 -5.08
CA ASP A 11 0.85 -3.88 -4.19
C ASP A 11 2.13 -3.55 -4.97
N ILE A 12 2.98 -2.72 -4.37
CA ILE A 12 4.24 -2.27 -4.97
C ILE A 12 5.42 -3.09 -4.42
N ASP A 13 5.65 -3.07 -3.12
CA ASP A 13 6.93 -3.48 -2.53
C ASP A 13 6.95 -4.98 -2.27
N GLY A 14 7.78 -5.74 -2.99
CA GLY A 14 7.79 -7.20 -2.89
C GLY A 14 6.78 -7.90 -3.80
N THR A 15 5.96 -7.12 -4.53
CA THR A 15 5.03 -7.62 -5.54
C THR A 15 5.38 -7.10 -6.95
N LEU A 16 5.32 -5.79 -7.18
CA LEU A 16 5.65 -5.15 -8.46
C LEU A 16 7.13 -4.76 -8.55
N LEU A 17 7.70 -4.32 -7.42
CA LEU A 17 9.02 -3.74 -7.26
C LEU A 17 9.89 -4.65 -6.37
N PRO A 18 10.95 -5.28 -6.89
CA PRO A 18 11.82 -6.12 -6.10
C PRO A 18 12.76 -5.26 -5.23
N GLY A 19 12.40 -4.99 -3.97
CA GLY A 19 13.28 -4.46 -2.92
C GLY A 19 14.24 -3.34 -3.34
N GLY A 20 13.74 -2.28 -3.98
CA GLY A 20 14.55 -1.12 -4.41
C GLY A 20 15.31 -1.29 -5.74
N ARG A 21 15.10 -2.41 -6.45
CA ARG A 21 15.54 -2.61 -7.83
C ARG A 21 14.50 -2.07 -8.82
N GLU A 22 14.78 -2.18 -10.11
CA GLU A 22 13.83 -1.80 -11.15
C GLU A 22 12.67 -2.79 -11.29
N ILE A 23 11.52 -2.28 -11.75
CA ILE A 23 10.38 -3.12 -12.15
C ILE A 23 10.81 -3.99 -13.34
N PRO A 24 10.62 -5.32 -13.29
CA PRO A 24 10.96 -6.20 -14.42
C PRO A 24 10.32 -5.74 -15.73
N GLU A 25 11.08 -5.68 -16.83
CA GLU A 25 10.57 -5.16 -18.11
C GLU A 25 9.41 -6.00 -18.66
N ARG A 26 9.36 -7.30 -18.33
CA ARG A 26 8.21 -8.13 -18.69
C ARG A 26 6.92 -7.69 -18.00
N ASN A 27 6.98 -7.23 -16.73
CA ASN A 27 5.81 -6.66 -16.05
C ASN A 27 5.34 -5.41 -16.78
N LEU A 28 6.25 -4.51 -17.13
CA LEU A 28 5.92 -3.28 -17.85
C LEU A 28 5.28 -3.59 -19.21
N SER A 29 5.87 -4.50 -19.96
CA SER A 29 5.36 -4.93 -21.26
C SER A 29 3.99 -5.59 -21.17
N ALA A 30 3.78 -6.47 -20.19
CA ALA A 30 2.51 -7.17 -20.00
C ALA A 30 1.40 -6.22 -19.55
N LEU A 31 1.68 -5.35 -18.58
CA LEU A 31 0.70 -4.36 -18.11
C LEU A 31 0.30 -3.38 -19.22
N ARG A 32 1.24 -2.97 -20.09
CA ARG A 32 0.92 -2.15 -21.28
C ARG A 32 -0.07 -2.87 -22.19
N ARG A 33 0.21 -4.13 -22.56
CA ARG A 33 -0.70 -4.94 -23.38
C ARG A 33 -2.08 -5.10 -22.73
N PHE A 34 -2.13 -5.34 -21.43
CA PHE A 34 -3.37 -5.44 -20.66
C PHE A 34 -4.20 -4.14 -20.74
N ALA A 35 -3.55 -2.99 -20.54
CA ALA A 35 -4.20 -1.68 -20.62
C ALA A 35 -4.64 -1.34 -22.05
N GLU A 36 -3.85 -1.67 -23.08
CA GLU A 36 -4.20 -1.49 -24.49
C GLU A 36 -5.44 -2.28 -24.91
N LYS A 37 -5.66 -3.46 -24.31
CA LYS A 37 -6.89 -4.26 -24.50
C LYS A 37 -8.10 -3.68 -23.77
N GLY A 38 -7.94 -2.64 -22.94
CA GLY A 38 -8.99 -1.97 -22.19
C GLY A 38 -8.98 -2.24 -20.68
N GLY A 39 -8.08 -3.11 -20.21
CA GLY A 39 -7.95 -3.47 -18.79
C GLY A 39 -7.68 -2.27 -17.88
N ARG A 40 -8.21 -2.31 -16.66
CA ARG A 40 -7.94 -1.31 -15.63
C ARG A 40 -6.82 -1.78 -14.72
N PHE A 41 -5.77 -0.98 -14.60
CA PHE A 41 -4.64 -1.26 -13.71
C PHE A 41 -4.47 -0.13 -12.70
N THR A 42 -4.27 -0.52 -11.44
CA THR A 42 -4.02 0.41 -10.33
C THR A 42 -3.06 -0.13 -9.29
N LEU A 43 -2.61 0.76 -8.40
CA LEU A 43 -1.74 0.48 -7.27
C LEU A 43 -2.55 0.44 -5.97
N ALA A 44 -2.18 -0.46 -5.06
CA ALA A 44 -2.74 -0.59 -3.72
C ALA A 44 -1.62 -0.77 -2.69
N THR A 45 -1.12 0.33 -2.12
CA THR A 45 0.17 0.39 -1.44
C THR A 45 0.14 1.11 -0.08
N GLY A 46 1.11 0.79 0.78
CA GLY A 46 1.42 1.56 2.00
C GLY A 46 2.06 2.93 1.71
N ARG A 47 2.57 3.14 0.50
CA ARG A 47 3.24 4.39 0.08
C ARG A 47 2.26 5.57 0.00
N SER A 48 2.82 6.76 0.18
CA SER A 48 2.20 8.08 -0.05
C SER A 48 1.97 8.36 -1.54
N ILE A 49 1.17 9.40 -1.83
CA ILE A 49 0.85 9.84 -3.20
C ILE A 49 2.15 10.12 -4.00
N GLY A 50 3.10 10.85 -3.40
CA GLY A 50 4.36 11.20 -4.07
C GLY A 50 5.23 9.97 -4.36
N SER A 51 5.44 9.12 -3.36
CA SER A 51 6.26 7.90 -3.45
C SER A 51 5.68 6.87 -4.42
N ALA A 52 4.36 6.65 -4.42
CA ALA A 52 3.71 5.79 -5.41
C ALA A 52 3.71 6.42 -6.81
N GLY A 53 3.64 7.76 -6.88
CA GLY A 53 3.61 8.52 -8.13
C GLY A 53 4.89 8.40 -8.97
N GLN A 54 6.02 8.00 -8.37
CA GLN A 54 7.31 7.85 -9.06
C GLN A 54 7.31 6.82 -10.18
N PHE A 55 6.34 5.90 -10.19
CA PHE A 55 6.27 4.81 -11.15
C PHE A 55 5.28 5.07 -12.30
N LEU A 56 4.52 6.16 -12.24
CA LEU A 56 3.44 6.44 -13.20
C LEU A 56 3.94 6.65 -14.63
N ASP A 57 5.16 7.16 -14.80
CA ASP A 57 5.74 7.35 -16.14
C ASP A 57 6.03 6.02 -16.85
N ARG A 58 6.22 4.93 -16.09
CA ARG A 58 6.55 3.61 -16.63
C ARG A 58 5.35 2.68 -16.69
N LEU A 59 4.37 2.87 -15.80
CA LEU A 59 3.22 1.99 -15.60
C LEU A 59 1.94 2.57 -16.19
N PRO A 60 1.08 1.74 -16.83
CA PRO A 60 -0.19 2.20 -17.38
C PRO A 60 -1.28 2.29 -16.29
N VAL A 61 -1.01 3.01 -15.20
CA VAL A 61 -1.99 3.24 -14.13
C VAL A 61 -3.11 4.13 -14.68
N ASN A 62 -4.27 3.52 -14.91
CA ASN A 62 -5.41 4.15 -15.59
C ASN A 62 -6.71 4.11 -14.76
N ALA A 63 -6.56 3.87 -13.45
CA ALA A 63 -7.59 3.92 -12.43
C ALA A 63 -7.04 4.58 -11.14
N PRO A 64 -7.91 5.12 -10.27
CA PRO A 64 -7.48 5.69 -8.99
C PRO A 64 -6.69 4.69 -8.13
N ALA A 65 -5.63 5.17 -7.49
CA ALA A 65 -4.72 4.38 -6.65
C ALA A 65 -5.12 4.43 -5.18
N ILE A 66 -4.94 3.31 -4.50
CA ILE A 66 -5.11 3.15 -3.05
C ILE A 66 -3.74 3.37 -2.40
N CYS A 67 -3.62 4.44 -1.63
CA CYS A 67 -2.39 4.84 -0.95
C CYS A 67 -2.55 4.71 0.58
N LEU A 68 -1.43 4.80 1.29
CA LEU A 68 -1.37 4.82 2.75
C LEU A 68 -2.16 3.66 3.38
N ASN A 69 -1.95 2.44 2.89
CA ASN A 69 -2.58 1.21 3.37
C ASN A 69 -4.12 1.29 3.45
N GLY A 70 -4.74 2.02 2.52
CA GLY A 70 -6.20 2.15 2.44
C GLY A 70 -6.78 3.38 3.13
N ALA A 71 -5.95 4.32 3.59
CA ALA A 71 -6.41 5.58 4.18
C ALA A 71 -6.73 6.64 3.12
N LEU A 72 -6.31 6.46 1.86
CA LEU A 72 -6.46 7.46 0.82
C LEU A 72 -6.68 6.82 -0.56
N LEU A 73 -7.67 7.34 -1.31
CA LEU A 73 -7.94 7.00 -2.71
C LEU A 73 -7.64 8.23 -3.57
N TYR A 74 -6.68 8.10 -4.50
CA TYR A 74 -6.19 9.22 -5.31
C TYR A 74 -6.32 8.95 -6.81
N ASP A 75 -6.88 9.89 -7.55
CA ASP A 75 -6.88 9.87 -9.01
C ASP A 75 -5.70 10.70 -9.53
N TYR A 76 -4.67 10.02 -10.04
CA TYR A 76 -3.50 10.68 -10.61
C TYR A 76 -3.77 11.43 -11.92
N LYS A 77 -4.78 11.00 -12.69
CA LYS A 77 -5.16 11.66 -13.95
C LYS A 77 -5.87 12.99 -13.68
N GLN A 78 -6.76 13.00 -12.68
CA GLN A 78 -7.47 14.20 -12.24
C GLN A 78 -6.69 15.03 -11.22
N GLN A 79 -5.58 14.50 -10.70
CA GLN A 79 -4.79 15.05 -9.59
C GLN A 79 -5.67 15.40 -8.37
N LYS A 80 -6.53 14.46 -7.98
CA LYS A 80 -7.56 14.70 -6.96
C LYS A 80 -7.70 13.53 -5.98
N VAL A 81 -7.83 13.88 -4.70
CA VAL A 81 -8.26 12.94 -3.65
C VAL A 81 -9.76 12.66 -3.82
N LEU A 82 -10.10 11.40 -4.04
CA LEU A 82 -11.48 10.93 -4.15
C LEU A 82 -12.06 10.56 -2.78
N GLU A 83 -11.22 9.97 -1.92
CA GLU A 83 -11.58 9.63 -0.55
C GLU A 83 -10.33 9.71 0.34
N SER A 84 -10.50 10.18 1.56
CA SER A 84 -9.48 10.13 2.60
C SER A 84 -10.11 9.88 3.96
N CYS A 85 -9.38 9.19 4.83
CA CYS A 85 -9.75 8.97 6.21
C CYS A 85 -8.56 9.35 7.10
N PRO A 86 -8.58 10.53 7.74
CA PRO A 86 -7.53 10.93 8.66
C PRO A 86 -7.69 10.26 10.03
N LEU A 87 -6.58 10.19 10.76
CA LEU A 87 -6.52 9.85 12.18
C LEU A 87 -7.20 10.93 13.01
N ALA A 88 -7.94 10.51 14.03
CA ALA A 88 -8.39 11.41 15.08
C ALA A 88 -7.16 11.84 15.90
N LYS A 89 -6.75 13.10 15.77
CA LYS A 89 -5.55 13.63 16.41
C LYS A 89 -5.58 13.46 17.92
N GLU A 90 -6.75 13.61 18.53
CA GLU A 90 -6.98 13.49 19.98
C GLU A 90 -6.71 12.06 20.48
N LYS A 91 -6.84 11.06 19.60
CA LYS A 91 -6.54 9.65 19.91
C LYS A 91 -5.10 9.29 19.59
N ALA A 92 -4.57 9.76 18.45
CA ALA A 92 -3.24 9.39 17.98
C ALA A 92 -2.11 10.16 18.68
N ALA A 93 -2.30 11.42 19.05
CA ALA A 93 -1.23 12.27 19.60
C ALA A 93 -0.70 11.80 20.97
N PRO A 94 -1.56 11.38 21.94
CA PRO A 94 -1.08 10.82 23.20
C PRO A 94 -0.25 9.55 23.00
N LEU A 95 -0.63 8.71 22.03
CA LEU A 95 0.11 7.50 21.70
C LEU A 95 1.47 7.84 21.09
N LEU A 96 1.51 8.72 20.08
CA LEU A 96 2.76 9.18 19.46
C LEU A 96 3.74 9.74 20.49
N LYS A 97 3.24 10.56 21.42
CA LYS A 97 4.06 11.13 22.49
C LYS A 97 4.66 10.04 23.39
N GLN A 98 3.85 9.09 23.84
CA GLN A 98 4.32 8.00 24.70
C GLN A 98 5.33 7.08 23.98
N MET A 99 5.10 6.79 22.70
CA MET A 99 6.06 6.06 21.86
C MET A 99 7.39 6.80 21.77
N TYR A 100 7.34 8.12 21.53
CA TYR A 100 8.52 8.97 21.41
C TYR A 100 9.33 9.04 22.71
N ASP A 101 8.65 9.13 23.86
CA ASP A 101 9.31 9.18 25.17
C ASP A 101 9.92 7.81 25.54
N ARG A 102 9.26 6.70 25.19
CA ARG A 102 9.68 5.33 25.53
C ARG A 102 10.80 4.80 24.65
N PHE A 103 10.80 5.08 23.34
CA PHE A 103 11.69 4.44 22.38
C PHE A 103 12.65 5.45 21.71
N PRO A 104 13.81 5.71 22.33
CA PRO A 104 14.71 6.78 21.86
C PRO A 104 15.37 6.52 20.50
N THR A 105 15.41 5.27 20.05
CA THR A 105 16.04 4.82 18.80
C THR A 105 15.03 4.40 17.73
N LEU A 106 13.73 4.57 17.97
CA LEU A 106 12.68 4.26 17.00
C LEU A 106 12.47 5.48 16.09
N GLY A 107 12.64 5.29 14.79
CA GLY A 107 12.38 6.35 13.81
C GLY A 107 10.88 6.60 13.68
N MET A 108 10.47 7.85 13.47
CA MET A 108 9.06 8.25 13.51
C MET A 108 8.74 9.28 12.43
N GLU A 109 7.67 9.03 11.69
CA GLU A 109 7.10 9.96 10.71
C GLU A 109 5.59 10.10 10.89
N CYS A 110 5.09 11.30 10.62
CA CYS A 110 3.67 11.61 10.48
C CYS A 110 3.38 11.87 9.01
N PHE A 111 2.50 11.09 8.41
CA PHE A 111 2.06 11.32 7.03
C PHE A 111 0.84 12.21 7.06
N TYR A 112 0.87 13.26 6.25
CA TYR A 112 -0.29 14.08 5.92
C TYR A 112 -0.82 13.68 4.54
N GLN A 113 -1.78 14.42 4.02
CA GLN A 113 -2.35 14.12 2.70
C GLN A 113 -1.32 14.24 1.57
N ASP A 114 -0.45 15.24 1.63
CA ASP A 114 0.47 15.66 0.56
C ASP A 114 1.93 15.87 1.02
N SER A 115 2.20 15.63 2.31
CA SER A 115 3.49 15.91 2.94
C SER A 115 3.81 14.90 4.03
N ILE A 116 5.09 14.84 4.40
CA ILE A 116 5.57 13.95 5.48
C ILE A 116 6.31 14.81 6.52
N GLY A 117 5.88 14.66 7.77
CA GLY A 117 6.53 15.22 8.94
C GLY A 117 7.50 14.23 9.55
N ILE A 118 8.79 14.56 9.62
CA ILE A 118 9.78 13.69 10.27
C ILE A 118 9.87 14.07 11.75
N VAL A 119 9.38 13.18 12.61
CA VAL A 119 9.37 13.37 14.07
C VAL A 119 10.70 12.93 14.70
N ARG A 120 11.25 11.79 14.25
CA ARG A 120 12.57 11.29 14.67
C ARG A 120 13.28 10.57 13.55
N ARG A 121 14.54 10.96 13.30
CA ARG A 121 15.41 10.32 12.31
C ARG A 121 16.22 9.18 12.90
N THR A 122 16.34 8.12 12.12
CA THR A 122 17.20 6.96 12.39
C THR A 122 17.71 6.40 11.06
N SER A 123 18.53 5.35 11.10
CA SER A 123 18.92 4.60 9.90
C SER A 123 17.75 3.96 9.16
N TYR A 124 16.60 3.78 9.82
CA TYR A 124 15.38 3.20 9.25
C TYR A 124 14.47 4.25 8.60
N ILE A 125 14.65 5.52 8.94
CA ILE A 125 13.94 6.66 8.35
C ILE A 125 14.97 7.46 7.54
N LYS A 126 15.25 6.97 6.33
CA LYS A 126 16.15 7.65 5.40
C LYS A 126 15.33 8.58 4.50
N ASN A 127 15.76 9.83 4.37
CA ASN A 127 15.28 10.72 3.32
C ASN A 127 15.68 10.16 1.93
N THR A 128 14.93 9.21 1.39
CA THR A 128 15.22 8.64 0.09
C THR A 128 14.31 9.25 -0.94
N LYS A 129 14.78 10.33 -1.58
CA LYS A 129 14.40 10.74 -2.95
C LYS A 129 12.90 10.66 -3.33
N THR A 130 11.96 10.82 -2.40
CA THR A 130 10.54 10.92 -2.77
C THR A 130 10.22 12.38 -3.08
N PRO A 131 9.33 12.67 -4.05
CA PRO A 131 8.95 14.02 -4.43
C PRO A 131 8.06 14.72 -3.39
N GLU A 132 7.92 14.17 -2.17
CA GLU A 132 7.11 14.78 -1.12
C GLU A 132 7.74 16.06 -0.57
N LEU A 133 6.86 17.00 -0.20
CA LEU A 133 7.22 18.10 0.66
C LEU A 133 7.50 17.56 2.06
N TYR A 134 8.77 17.51 2.43
CA TYR A 134 9.19 17.20 3.79
C TYR A 134 9.13 18.47 4.64
N SER A 135 8.19 18.49 5.60
CA SER A 135 8.22 19.47 6.69
C SER A 135 9.00 18.88 7.85
N PHE A 136 10.12 19.50 8.21
CA PHE A 136 10.86 19.08 9.39
C PHE A 136 10.08 19.51 10.63
N THR A 137 9.81 18.55 11.50
CA THR A 137 9.18 18.81 12.79
C THR A 137 10.27 18.58 13.84
N ASP A 138 10.66 19.62 14.59
CA ASP A 138 11.52 19.47 15.76
C ASP A 138 10.71 18.79 16.88
N GLY A 139 10.67 17.46 16.87
CA GLY A 139 10.01 16.63 17.88
C GLY A 139 8.47 16.54 17.75
N VAL A 140 7.86 15.81 18.68
CA VAL A 140 6.41 15.49 18.67
C VAL A 140 5.52 16.74 18.78
N GLU A 141 5.99 17.78 19.48
CA GLU A 141 5.21 18.99 19.73
C GLU A 141 4.94 19.79 18.44
N THR A 142 5.90 19.78 17.52
CA THR A 142 5.78 20.48 16.24
C THR A 142 5.17 19.60 15.14
N ALA A 143 4.94 18.31 15.38
CA ALA A 143 4.35 17.38 14.42
C ALA A 143 2.85 17.62 14.12
N CYS A 144 2.31 18.81 14.42
CA CYS A 144 0.89 19.05 14.63
C CYS A 144 0.23 19.99 13.60
N PHE A 145 0.67 20.00 12.34
CA PHE A 145 0.28 21.02 11.35
C PHE A 145 -1.04 20.76 10.59
N ALA A 146 -1.44 19.50 10.40
CA ALA A 146 -2.62 19.10 9.63
C ALA A 146 -3.14 17.72 10.12
N PRO A 147 -4.33 17.25 9.66
CA PRO A 147 -4.81 15.92 10.01
C PRO A 147 -3.82 14.86 9.53
N TRP A 148 -3.36 14.00 10.44
CA TRP A 148 -2.50 12.88 10.09
C TRP A 148 -3.31 11.84 9.33
N MET A 149 -2.75 11.29 8.27
CA MET A 149 -3.31 10.15 7.54
C MET A 149 -2.80 8.83 8.12
N LYS A 150 -1.53 8.79 8.53
CA LYS A 150 -0.93 7.67 9.26
C LYS A 150 0.26 8.12 10.11
N LEU A 151 0.60 7.33 11.11
CA LEU A 151 1.89 7.40 11.79
C LEU A 151 2.74 6.21 11.35
N PHE A 152 4.04 6.41 11.21
CA PHE A 152 4.98 5.39 10.75
C PHE A 152 6.16 5.30 11.71
N PHE A 153 6.54 4.08 12.05
CA PHE A 153 7.61 3.77 12.99
C PHE A 153 8.59 2.78 12.36
N GLY A 154 9.88 3.12 12.35
CA GLY A 154 10.92 2.31 11.73
C GLY A 154 12.07 1.97 12.68
N GLY A 155 12.44 0.70 12.76
CA GLY A 155 13.46 0.20 13.67
C GLY A 155 13.93 -1.22 13.38
N ASP A 156 14.84 -1.73 14.22
CA ASP A 156 15.18 -3.15 14.23
C ASP A 156 13.93 -3.99 14.58
N PRO A 157 13.75 -5.20 14.02
CA PRO A 157 12.51 -5.95 14.19
C PRO A 157 12.12 -6.19 15.65
N ALA A 158 13.09 -6.51 16.51
CA ALA A 158 12.85 -6.70 17.95
C ALA A 158 12.35 -5.41 18.64
N LEU A 159 12.89 -4.24 18.26
CA LEU A 159 12.47 -2.95 18.80
C LEU A 159 11.06 -2.59 18.33
N VAL A 160 10.73 -2.85 17.06
CA VAL A 160 9.41 -2.56 16.50
C VAL A 160 8.35 -3.48 17.12
N GLN A 161 8.68 -4.74 17.39
CA GLN A 161 7.81 -5.66 18.13
C GLN A 161 7.59 -5.19 19.58
N GLU A 162 8.63 -4.75 20.28
CA GLU A 162 8.48 -4.14 21.62
C GLU A 162 7.60 -2.88 21.56
N ALA A 163 7.79 -2.04 20.53
CA ALA A 163 7.02 -0.83 20.32
C ALA A 163 5.53 -1.11 20.05
N MET A 164 5.24 -2.15 19.26
CA MET A 164 3.87 -2.63 19.04
C MET A 164 3.24 -3.13 20.35
N ALA A 165 3.92 -4.03 21.07
CA ALA A 165 3.41 -4.56 22.33
C ALA A 165 3.14 -3.44 23.36
N PHE A 166 4.00 -2.43 23.42
CA PHE A 166 3.77 -1.25 24.26
C PHE A 166 2.58 -0.44 23.78
N ALA A 167 2.45 -0.18 22.47
CA ALA A 167 1.34 0.59 21.91
C ALA A 167 -0.03 -0.06 22.20
N GLU A 168 -0.10 -1.40 22.20
CA GLU A 168 -1.32 -2.15 22.57
C GLU A 168 -1.73 -1.96 24.02
N THR A 169 -0.80 -1.61 24.93
CA THR A 169 -1.13 -1.30 26.33
C THR A 169 -1.77 0.08 26.51
N LEU A 170 -1.71 0.94 25.48
CA LEU A 170 -2.23 2.30 25.52
C LEU A 170 -3.66 2.36 24.96
N PRO A 171 -4.46 3.39 25.31
CA PRO A 171 -5.74 3.63 24.66
C PRO A 171 -5.57 3.82 23.15
N HIS A 172 -6.17 2.91 22.37
CA HIS A 172 -6.03 2.88 20.91
C HIS A 172 -7.39 2.79 20.19
N ASP A 173 -8.48 3.20 20.84
CA ASP A 173 -9.80 3.26 20.23
C ASP A 173 -9.78 4.06 18.93
N GLY A 174 -10.24 3.45 17.85
CA GLY A 174 -10.28 4.08 16.54
C GLY A 174 -8.96 3.99 15.77
N LEU A 175 -7.92 3.35 16.31
CA LEU A 175 -6.63 3.11 15.67
C LEU A 175 -6.49 1.63 15.28
N ARG A 176 -5.69 1.35 14.25
CA ARG A 176 -5.20 0.00 13.92
C ARG A 176 -3.69 0.03 13.76
N PHE A 177 -3.07 -1.08 14.10
CA PHE A 177 -1.64 -1.31 13.96
C PHE A 177 -1.40 -2.26 12.80
N VAL A 178 -0.43 -1.94 11.94
CA VAL A 178 -0.13 -2.72 10.73
C VAL A 178 1.37 -2.83 10.59
N PHE A 179 1.88 -4.04 10.40
CA PHE A 179 3.24 -4.25 9.91
C PHE A 179 3.24 -4.21 8.39
N SER A 180 4.04 -3.31 7.80
CA SER A 180 4.30 -3.29 6.35
C SER A 180 5.62 -3.97 5.98
N SER A 181 6.46 -4.27 6.96
CA SER A 181 7.57 -5.21 6.91
C SER A 181 7.94 -5.60 8.34
N GLU A 182 8.93 -6.48 8.52
CA GLU A 182 9.48 -6.79 9.85
C GLU A 182 10.07 -5.55 10.57
N ASN A 183 10.47 -4.51 9.82
CA ASN A 183 11.11 -3.30 10.33
C ASN A 183 10.16 -2.11 10.50
N TYR A 184 8.91 -2.22 10.03
CA TYR A 184 8.01 -1.08 9.91
C TYR A 184 6.63 -1.34 10.52
N LEU A 185 6.28 -0.51 11.50
CA LEU A 185 4.98 -0.46 12.13
C LEU A 185 4.26 0.82 11.69
N GLU A 186 3.01 0.68 11.31
CA GLU A 186 2.13 1.78 10.91
C GLU A 186 0.92 1.85 11.82
N ILE A 187 0.50 3.07 12.15
CA ILE A 187 -0.75 3.35 12.86
C ILE A 187 -1.67 4.10 11.91
N LEU A 188 -2.82 3.50 11.66
CA LEU A 188 -3.84 4.01 10.74
C LEU A 188 -5.18 4.14 11.46
N PRO A 189 -6.17 4.85 10.88
CA PRO A 189 -7.52 4.78 11.38
C PRO A 189 -8.07 3.34 11.30
N SER A 190 -8.71 2.87 12.38
CA SER A 190 -9.33 1.54 12.44
C SER A 190 -10.31 1.22 11.30
N LYS A 191 -10.87 2.26 10.67
CA LYS A 191 -11.87 2.15 9.60
C LYS A 191 -11.26 2.03 8.20
N THR A 192 -9.93 1.94 8.06
CA THR A 192 -9.22 1.90 6.78
C THR A 192 -8.48 0.59 6.58
N ASN A 193 -8.63 -0.02 5.39
CA ASN A 193 -7.71 -1.02 4.86
C ASN A 193 -7.80 -1.02 3.33
N LYS A 194 -6.82 -1.65 2.68
CA LYS A 194 -6.73 -1.70 1.21
C LYS A 194 -7.99 -2.33 0.59
N GLY A 195 -8.50 -3.42 1.17
CA GLY A 195 -9.69 -4.12 0.67
C GLY A 195 -10.97 -3.29 0.65
N LYS A 196 -11.21 -2.48 1.68
CA LYS A 196 -12.37 -1.58 1.73
C LYS A 196 -12.33 -0.55 0.60
N LEU A 197 -11.17 0.06 0.35
CA LEU A 197 -11.04 1.00 -0.76
C LEU A 197 -11.05 0.29 -2.12
N LEU A 198 -10.58 -0.96 -2.22
CA LEU A 198 -10.71 -1.76 -3.44
C LEU A 198 -12.18 -1.97 -3.82
N ARG A 199 -13.05 -2.31 -2.86
CA ARG A 199 -14.49 -2.48 -3.12
C ARG A 199 -15.14 -1.18 -3.59
N LYS A 200 -14.77 -0.05 -2.96
CA LYS A 200 -15.26 1.27 -3.37
C LYS A 200 -14.76 1.66 -4.75
N LEU A 201 -13.49 1.37 -5.05
CA LEU A 201 -12.89 1.63 -6.35
C LEU A 201 -13.57 0.80 -7.45
N ALA A 202 -13.77 -0.49 -7.22
CA ALA A 202 -14.48 -1.37 -8.16
C ALA A 202 -15.89 -0.83 -8.46
N ALA A 203 -16.64 -0.46 -7.42
CA ALA A 203 -17.96 0.17 -7.57
C ALA A 203 -17.90 1.51 -8.33
N TYR A 204 -16.92 2.36 -8.05
CA TYR A 204 -16.69 3.63 -8.75
C TYR A 204 -16.40 3.42 -10.25
N LEU A 205 -15.69 2.35 -10.59
CA LEU A 205 -15.38 1.98 -11.97
C LEU A 205 -16.51 1.20 -12.66
N GLY A 206 -17.56 0.81 -11.94
CA GLY A 206 -18.61 -0.08 -12.45
C GLY A 206 -18.12 -1.50 -12.74
N ILE A 207 -17.04 -1.94 -12.09
CA ILE A 207 -16.44 -3.26 -12.25
C ILE A 207 -16.96 -4.18 -11.13
N PRO A 208 -17.57 -5.34 -11.45
CA PRO A 208 -17.99 -6.32 -10.44
C PRO A 208 -16.77 -6.95 -9.77
N LEU A 209 -16.88 -7.30 -8.49
CA LEU A 209 -15.73 -7.82 -7.71
C LEU A 209 -15.18 -9.12 -8.27
N GLU A 210 -16.04 -9.93 -8.89
CA GLU A 210 -15.70 -11.17 -9.60
C GLU A 210 -14.79 -10.94 -10.81
N GLN A 211 -14.57 -9.69 -11.23
CA GLN A 211 -13.64 -9.31 -12.30
C GLN A 211 -12.44 -8.52 -11.75
N VAL A 212 -12.25 -8.50 -10.44
CA VAL A 212 -11.13 -7.85 -9.77
C VAL A 212 -10.09 -8.89 -9.38
N TYR A 213 -8.86 -8.66 -9.83
CA TYR A 213 -7.67 -9.42 -9.49
C TYR A 213 -6.80 -8.56 -8.57
N ALA A 214 -6.60 -9.01 -7.34
CA ALA A 214 -5.66 -8.38 -6.42
C ALA A 214 -4.37 -9.19 -6.35
N ILE A 215 -3.23 -8.51 -6.35
CA ILE A 215 -1.92 -9.12 -6.14
C ILE A 215 -1.15 -8.40 -5.04
N GLY A 216 -0.60 -9.17 -4.10
CA GLY A 216 0.16 -8.70 -2.95
C GLY A 216 1.01 -9.83 -2.35
N ASP A 217 2.01 -9.50 -1.54
CA ASP A 217 3.00 -10.46 -1.04
C ASP A 217 3.14 -10.49 0.48
N PHE A 218 2.50 -9.58 1.22
CA PHE A 218 2.68 -9.50 2.67
C PHE A 218 1.36 -9.40 3.44
N TYR A 219 1.43 -9.53 4.77
CA TYR A 219 0.23 -9.65 5.62
C TYR A 219 -0.71 -8.44 5.56
N ASN A 220 -0.19 -7.24 5.27
CA ASN A 220 -1.02 -6.04 5.05
C ASN A 220 -1.82 -6.08 3.73
N ASP A 221 -1.59 -7.08 2.87
CA ASP A 221 -2.36 -7.33 1.66
C ASP A 221 -3.48 -8.34 1.86
N GLU A 222 -3.55 -9.05 2.99
CA GLU A 222 -4.58 -10.07 3.23
C GLU A 222 -5.99 -9.51 2.99
N GLU A 223 -6.24 -8.31 3.49
CA GLU A 223 -7.54 -7.62 3.34
C GLU A 223 -7.80 -7.18 1.89
N LEU A 224 -6.74 -6.86 1.13
CA LEU A 224 -6.82 -6.56 -0.31
C LEU A 224 -7.20 -7.83 -1.09
N LEU A 225 -6.48 -8.92 -0.82
CA LEU A 225 -6.66 -10.22 -1.46
C LEU A 225 -8.07 -10.79 -1.19
N GLN A 226 -8.54 -10.75 0.06
CA GLN A 226 -9.89 -11.20 0.45
C GLN A 226 -11.02 -10.33 -0.13
N ALA A 227 -10.72 -9.09 -0.54
CA ALA A 227 -11.73 -8.18 -1.09
C ALA A 227 -11.95 -8.35 -2.59
N ALA A 228 -10.96 -8.87 -3.31
CA ALA A 228 -11.02 -9.15 -4.74
C ALA A 228 -11.80 -10.45 -5.03
N GLY A 229 -12.29 -10.59 -6.26
CA GLY A 229 -12.84 -11.86 -6.73
C GLY A 229 -11.76 -12.92 -6.93
N HIS A 230 -10.54 -12.48 -7.27
CA HIS A 230 -9.39 -13.34 -7.49
C HIS A 230 -8.19 -12.85 -6.70
N ALA A 231 -7.69 -13.69 -5.80
CA ALA A 231 -6.51 -13.42 -4.98
C ALA A 231 -5.27 -14.07 -5.62
N VAL A 232 -4.27 -13.25 -5.94
CA VAL A 232 -3.02 -13.66 -6.59
C VAL A 232 -1.86 -13.31 -5.66
N VAL A 233 -0.88 -14.18 -5.51
CA VAL A 233 0.31 -13.89 -4.71
C VAL A 233 1.58 -14.33 -5.44
N PRO A 234 2.69 -13.59 -5.35
CA PRO A 234 3.96 -14.02 -5.92
C PRO A 234 4.61 -15.10 -5.06
N ALA A 235 5.48 -15.92 -5.66
CA ALA A 235 6.16 -17.03 -4.98
C ALA A 235 7.05 -16.61 -3.80
N ASN A 236 7.41 -15.33 -3.68
CA ASN A 236 8.13 -14.78 -2.53
C ASN A 236 7.23 -14.43 -1.33
N ALA A 237 5.90 -14.52 -1.46
CA ALA A 237 4.99 -14.29 -0.35
C ALA A 237 5.12 -15.39 0.73
N PRO A 238 4.80 -15.11 2.00
CA PRO A 238 4.75 -16.14 3.04
C PRO A 238 3.84 -17.31 2.67
N GLU A 239 4.22 -18.53 3.07
CA GLU A 239 3.51 -19.77 2.75
C GLU A 239 2.03 -19.73 3.18
N GLN A 240 1.72 -19.03 4.27
CA GLN A 240 0.35 -18.83 4.74
C GLN A 240 -0.52 -18.09 3.70
N LEU A 241 0.01 -17.06 3.04
CA LEU A 241 -0.72 -16.34 1.99
C LEU A 241 -0.81 -17.17 0.71
N GLN A 242 0.26 -17.89 0.34
CA GLN A 242 0.25 -18.81 -0.81
C GLN A 242 -0.85 -19.87 -0.71
N LYS A 243 -1.10 -20.42 0.49
CA LYS A 243 -2.15 -21.42 0.72
C LYS A 243 -3.58 -20.88 0.61
N GLN A 244 -3.76 -19.57 0.73
CA GLN A 244 -5.07 -18.91 0.68
C GLN A 244 -5.36 -18.26 -0.68
N ALA A 245 -4.34 -18.09 -1.52
CA ALA A 245 -4.47 -17.49 -2.83
C ALA A 245 -5.10 -18.46 -3.84
N GLU A 246 -5.83 -17.91 -4.80
CA GLU A 246 -6.34 -18.67 -5.94
C GLU A 246 -5.23 -19.01 -6.92
N LEU A 247 -4.29 -18.09 -7.10
CA LEU A 247 -3.17 -18.22 -8.02
C LEU A 247 -1.86 -17.82 -7.35
N VAL A 248 -0.87 -18.71 -7.39
CA VAL A 248 0.52 -18.38 -7.07
C VAL A 248 1.27 -18.19 -8.37
N VAL A 249 1.83 -16.99 -8.59
CA VAL A 249 2.66 -16.64 -9.75
C VAL A 249 4.15 -16.69 -9.40
N CYS A 250 5.04 -16.49 -10.38
CA CYS A 250 6.48 -16.41 -10.12
C CYS A 250 6.83 -15.33 -9.08
N SER A 251 8.07 -15.37 -8.60
CA SER A 251 8.59 -14.36 -7.66
C SER A 251 8.49 -12.96 -8.26
N CYS A 252 8.38 -11.94 -7.41
CA CYS A 252 8.45 -10.54 -7.78
C CYS A 252 9.65 -10.22 -8.70
N THR A 253 10.81 -10.83 -8.43
CA THR A 253 12.03 -10.67 -9.26
C THR A 253 11.88 -11.17 -10.69
N ASP A 254 11.00 -12.15 -10.88
CA ASP A 254 10.88 -12.90 -12.13
C ASP A 254 9.70 -12.42 -12.97
N GLY A 255 8.93 -11.44 -12.50
CA GLY A 255 7.84 -10.82 -13.26
C GLY A 255 6.44 -11.33 -12.91
N ALA A 256 6.09 -11.34 -11.63
CA ALA A 256 4.79 -11.78 -11.12
C ALA A 256 3.56 -11.20 -11.85
N LEU A 257 3.58 -9.90 -12.19
CA LEU A 257 2.48 -9.26 -12.90
C LEU A 257 2.36 -9.72 -14.35
N ALA A 258 3.47 -10.08 -14.98
CA ALA A 258 3.45 -10.63 -16.33
C ALA A 258 2.79 -12.01 -16.35
N ASP A 259 3.11 -12.90 -15.40
CA ASP A 259 2.44 -14.19 -15.26
C ASP A 259 0.92 -14.02 -15.08
N LEU A 260 0.48 -13.07 -14.25
CA LEU A 260 -0.94 -12.79 -14.06
C LEU A 260 -1.60 -12.34 -15.38
N VAL A 261 -0.98 -11.41 -16.11
CA VAL A 261 -1.53 -10.96 -17.40
C VAL A 261 -1.57 -12.11 -18.41
N GLU A 262 -0.51 -12.91 -18.49
CA GLU A 262 -0.43 -14.07 -19.38
C GLU A 262 -1.52 -15.11 -19.04
N TYR A 263 -1.80 -15.34 -17.76
CA TYR A 263 -2.92 -16.16 -17.30
C TYR A 263 -4.27 -15.62 -17.78
N LEU A 264 -4.51 -14.31 -17.66
CA LEU A 264 -5.73 -13.68 -18.17
C LEU A 264 -5.85 -13.78 -19.69
N GLU A 265 -4.74 -13.68 -20.43
CA GLU A 265 -4.70 -13.81 -21.89
C GLU A 265 -5.11 -15.22 -22.33
N GLN A 266 -4.74 -16.25 -21.58
CA GLN A 266 -5.17 -17.62 -21.82
C GLN A 266 -6.69 -17.78 -21.58
N LEU A 267 -7.20 -17.31 -20.44
CA LEU A 267 -8.63 -17.36 -20.13
C LEU A 267 -9.52 -16.66 -21.17
N CYS A 268 -9.02 -15.57 -21.77
CA CYS A 268 -9.74 -14.85 -22.82
C CYS A 268 -9.71 -15.57 -24.17
N SER A 269 -8.66 -16.34 -24.46
CA SER A 269 -8.48 -17.06 -25.73
C SER A 269 -9.35 -18.32 -25.81
N ASP A 270 -9.71 -18.89 -24.66
CA ASP A 270 -10.57 -20.09 -24.54
C ASP A 270 -12.07 -19.76 -24.48
N CYS A 271 -12.45 -18.49 -24.67
CA CYS A 271 -13.85 -18.05 -24.66
C CYS A 271 -14.38 -18.06 -26.12
N PRO A 272 -15.37 -18.91 -26.47
CA PRO A 272 -15.86 -19.08 -27.84
C PRO A 272 -16.54 -17.83 -28.42
#